data_AF-A0A7H2V7C7-F1
#
_entry.id   AF-A0A7H2V7C7-F1
#
_cell.length_a   1.000
_cell.length_b   1.000
_cell.length_c   1.000
_cell.angle_alpha   90.00
_cell.angle_beta   90.00
_cell.angle_gamma   90.00
#
_symmetry.space_group_name_H-M   'P 1'
#
loop_
_entity.id
_entity.type
_entity.pdbx_description
1 polymer ?
#
loop_
_entity_poly.entity_id
_entity_poly.type
_entity_poly.pdbx_seq_one_letter_code
_entity_poly.pdbx_strand_id
1 'polypeptide(L)'
;MKVDKLHIRSRFKNLDNVKIDFDENHLMTVVVGRNGSGKSNVLEALVAIFRNLDLGEAPPFSYELTYRLGERHKPNQPSDRWLEITIDADPDRGTLTKQYEVHVRDLLSEEKQKDMFDETPSDVIIPFSKVKRDKDGKAPYLPNYLFAYYSGPSDRLENYFKKHRTNFYRKLLKKDEKVDLKGDIRPLFYAKPNHSQFVLLAFFLSEQNSSERKFLQEHLGIEGLDSIHFVMRQPEWAKKKEELFWGAYGVVRHFLDELIKHTLSPIKVTRQEDTSLTGNNIRNEFFHLFLPDVNALSALAKNLTADELFKMLESTLLSEIISEVNIRVKVSSSEAPLTFRELSEGEQQLLTVLGLLKFTGGKDSLFLLDEPDTHLNPSWAVKYLKFLREFVPNHQTSHLLMVTHHPLAIAELEKEQVQVMKRDNKNQISAKMPDENPRGMGINLILRSDMFGLRTTLDDDTNQRLTNRNALAAKETLSKEKTVREHGFPPEDEEQYLARLNFELEDLGFNLATDDPDYLDFLRNKYHAKHEESN
;
A
#
# COMPACT_ATOMS: atom_id res chain seq x y z
N MET A 1 -8.66 -14.42 -0.91
CA MET A 1 -8.15 -14.18 0.43
C MET A 1 -8.80 -12.95 1.00
N LYS A 2 -9.32 -13.07 2.22
CA LYS A 2 -9.81 -11.98 3.08
C LYS A 2 -9.26 -12.20 4.47
N VAL A 3 -8.48 -11.27 5.01
CA VAL A 3 -8.17 -11.28 6.44
C VAL A 3 -9.43 -10.85 7.18
N ASP A 4 -9.81 -11.59 8.21
CA ASP A 4 -10.99 -11.33 9.03
C ASP A 4 -10.52 -10.71 10.36
N LYS A 5 -9.71 -11.46 11.13
CA LYS A 5 -9.32 -11.03 12.48
C LYS A 5 -7.88 -11.37 12.80
N LEU A 6 -7.22 -10.46 13.52
CA LEU A 6 -5.91 -10.68 14.12
C LEU A 6 -5.93 -10.33 15.60
N HIS A 7 -5.52 -11.26 16.46
CA HIS A 7 -5.23 -11.02 17.87
C HIS A 7 -3.76 -11.28 18.14
N ILE A 8 -2.99 -10.22 18.38
CA ILE A 8 -1.59 -10.29 18.83
C ILE A 8 -1.61 -10.43 20.35
N ARG A 9 -1.34 -11.62 20.89
CA ARG A 9 -1.45 -11.93 22.32
C ARG A 9 -0.21 -11.58 23.11
N SER A 10 0.97 -11.86 22.54
CA SER A 10 2.26 -11.49 23.15
C SER A 10 2.88 -10.32 22.41
N ARG A 11 3.67 -9.52 23.12
CA ARG A 11 4.36 -8.35 22.59
C ARG A 11 5.09 -8.58 21.26
N PHE A 12 4.61 -7.91 20.22
CA PHE A 12 5.32 -7.68 18.96
C PHE A 12 5.57 -6.18 18.81
N LYS A 13 6.81 -5.76 19.10
CA LYS A 13 7.21 -4.34 19.16
C LYS A 13 6.39 -3.54 20.19
N ASN A 14 5.50 -2.66 19.73
CA ASN A 14 4.58 -1.88 20.56
C ASN A 14 3.14 -2.44 20.55
N LEU A 15 2.88 -3.54 19.84
CA LEU A 15 1.60 -4.22 19.84
C LEU A 15 1.64 -5.30 20.93
N ASP A 16 0.82 -5.15 21.96
CA ASP A 16 0.71 -6.10 23.06
C ASP A 16 -0.76 -6.25 23.44
N ASN A 17 -1.26 -7.49 23.36
CA ASN A 17 -2.68 -7.83 23.51
C ASN A 17 -3.63 -6.96 22.63
N VAL A 18 -3.30 -6.82 21.34
CA VAL A 18 -4.07 -6.00 20.39
C VAL A 18 -4.96 -6.90 19.53
N LYS A 19 -6.25 -6.56 19.45
CA LYS A 19 -7.23 -7.20 18.56
C LYS A 19 -7.61 -6.23 17.44
N ILE A 20 -7.65 -6.73 16.21
CA ILE A 20 -8.01 -5.97 15.02
C ILE A 20 -8.98 -6.83 14.22
N ASP A 21 -10.09 -6.20 13.84
CA ASP A 21 -11.12 -6.74 12.96
C ASP A 21 -10.99 -6.01 11.62
N PHE A 22 -10.91 -6.75 10.53
CA PHE A 22 -10.64 -6.19 9.21
C PHE A 22 -11.84 -6.22 8.28
N ASP A 23 -13.02 -6.66 8.72
CA ASP A 23 -14.24 -6.91 7.92
C ASP A 23 -13.95 -7.59 6.57
N GLU A 24 -14.22 -8.89 6.52
CA GLU A 24 -13.95 -9.71 5.36
C GLU A 24 -14.88 -9.47 4.16
N ASN A 25 -15.94 -8.67 4.33
CA ASN A 25 -16.91 -8.36 3.28
C ASN A 25 -16.43 -7.23 2.33
N HIS A 26 -15.44 -6.45 2.75
CA HIS A 26 -14.92 -5.35 1.94
C HIS A 26 -13.63 -5.75 1.21
N LEU A 27 -13.32 -5.04 0.12
CA LEU A 27 -12.05 -5.20 -0.59
C LEU A 27 -10.88 -4.65 0.22
N MET A 28 -11.12 -3.56 0.93
CA MET A 28 -10.07 -2.74 1.51
C MET A 28 -10.39 -2.39 2.96
N THR A 29 -9.33 -2.41 3.76
CA THR A 29 -9.34 -1.95 5.14
C THR A 29 -8.20 -0.97 5.36
N VAL A 30 -8.54 0.22 5.83
CA VAL A 30 -7.61 1.33 6.00
C VAL A 30 -7.38 1.59 7.47
N VAL A 31 -6.13 1.48 7.89
CA VAL A 31 -5.69 1.67 9.26
C VAL A 31 -5.20 3.11 9.44
N VAL A 32 -5.85 3.86 10.33
CA VAL A 32 -5.53 5.26 10.63
C VAL A 32 -5.24 5.47 12.11
N GLY A 33 -4.71 6.63 12.46
CA GLY A 33 -4.39 7.00 13.84
C GLY A 33 -3.06 7.73 14.00
N ARG A 34 -2.84 8.29 15.19
CA ARG A 34 -1.70 9.16 15.50
C ARG A 34 -0.33 8.47 15.34
N ASN A 35 0.73 9.26 15.16
CA ASN A 35 2.09 8.74 15.08
C ASN A 35 2.43 7.90 16.31
N GLY A 36 3.07 6.75 16.10
CA GLY A 36 3.41 5.81 17.17
C GLY A 36 2.26 4.94 17.69
N SER A 37 1.07 4.98 17.07
CA SER A 37 -0.05 4.08 17.43
C SER A 37 0.12 2.64 16.95
N GLY A 38 1.17 2.33 16.19
CA GLY A 38 1.49 0.95 15.76
C GLY A 38 0.93 0.52 14.39
N LYS A 39 0.39 1.43 13.57
CA LYS A 39 -0.20 1.12 12.26
C LYS A 39 0.69 0.28 11.33
N SER A 40 1.90 0.76 11.03
CA SER A 40 2.87 0.01 10.21
C SER A 40 3.27 -1.32 10.86
N ASN A 41 3.27 -1.40 12.20
CA ASN A 41 3.57 -2.64 12.91
C ASN A 41 2.48 -3.70 12.71
N VAL A 42 1.23 -3.33 12.40
CA VAL A 42 0.16 -4.28 12.04
C VAL A 42 0.47 -4.95 10.71
N LEU A 43 0.87 -4.17 9.70
CA LEU A 43 1.27 -4.74 8.40
C LEU A 43 2.53 -5.61 8.55
N GLU A 44 3.52 -5.15 9.32
CA GLU A 44 4.72 -5.96 9.61
C GLU A 44 4.39 -7.26 10.36
N ALA A 45 3.42 -7.25 11.27
CA ALA A 45 2.95 -8.44 11.98
C ALA A 45 2.36 -9.46 11.00
N LEU A 46 1.48 -9.02 10.10
CA LEU A 46 0.90 -9.88 9.07
C LEU A 46 1.98 -10.46 8.13
N VAL A 47 2.94 -9.64 7.69
CA VAL A 47 4.06 -10.13 6.87
C VAL A 47 4.86 -11.18 7.62
N ALA A 48 5.22 -10.93 8.90
CA ALA A 48 5.99 -11.87 9.70
C ALA A 48 5.26 -13.21 9.89
N ILE A 49 3.95 -13.16 10.13
CA ILE A 49 3.09 -14.35 10.25
C ILE A 49 3.11 -15.16 8.96
N PHE A 50 2.70 -14.57 7.84
CA PHE A 50 2.61 -15.31 6.56
C PHE A 50 3.98 -15.78 6.06
N ARG A 51 5.03 -14.99 6.28
CA ARG A 51 6.42 -15.41 5.99
C ARG A 51 6.78 -16.69 6.73
N ASN A 52 6.54 -16.75 8.04
CA ASN A 52 6.95 -17.89 8.86
C ASN A 52 6.10 -19.12 8.57
N LEU A 53 4.79 -18.95 8.32
CA LEU A 53 3.91 -20.01 7.85
C LEU A 53 4.38 -20.59 6.51
N ASP A 54 4.69 -19.72 5.54
CA ASP A 54 5.13 -20.12 4.20
C ASP A 54 6.47 -20.87 4.23
N LEU A 55 7.43 -20.41 5.06
CA LEU A 55 8.75 -21.02 5.22
C LEU A 55 8.76 -22.23 6.17
N GLY A 56 7.69 -22.48 6.91
CA GLY A 56 7.65 -23.49 7.96
C GLY A 56 8.56 -23.18 9.16
N GLU A 57 8.66 -21.91 9.55
CA GLU A 57 9.44 -21.43 10.71
C GLU A 57 8.57 -21.28 11.96
N ALA A 58 9.19 -21.18 13.14
CA ALA A 58 8.48 -20.94 14.41
C ALA A 58 7.70 -19.61 14.37
N PRO A 59 6.56 -19.48 15.08
CA PRO A 59 5.78 -18.25 15.04
C PRO A 59 6.59 -17.10 15.62
N PRO A 60 6.52 -15.89 15.04
CA PRO A 60 7.32 -14.76 15.50
C PRO A 60 6.91 -14.23 16.88
N PHE A 61 5.67 -14.50 17.30
CA PHE A 61 5.05 -14.13 18.57
C PHE A 61 3.76 -14.97 18.75
N SER A 62 3.11 -14.91 19.91
CA SER A 62 1.81 -15.56 20.17
C SER A 62 0.67 -14.75 19.54
N TYR A 63 -0.13 -15.38 18.69
CA TYR A 63 -1.25 -14.75 17.99
C TYR A 63 -2.37 -15.72 17.63
N GLU A 64 -3.53 -15.15 17.33
CA GLU A 64 -4.64 -15.81 16.65
C GLU A 64 -4.95 -15.03 15.37
N LEU A 65 -5.04 -15.72 14.24
CA LEU A 65 -5.32 -15.12 12.94
C LEU A 65 -6.40 -15.91 12.22
N THR A 66 -7.46 -15.23 11.82
CA THR A 66 -8.54 -15.79 11.01
C THR A 66 -8.59 -15.12 9.64
N TYR A 67 -8.68 -15.92 8.59
CA TYR A 67 -8.79 -15.44 7.21
C TYR A 67 -9.53 -16.45 6.34
N ARG A 68 -10.14 -15.95 5.25
CA ARG A 68 -10.84 -16.77 4.26
C ARG A 68 -10.05 -16.86 2.96
N LEU A 69 -10.08 -18.01 2.31
CA LEU A 69 -9.50 -18.26 0.99
C LEU A 69 -10.57 -18.75 0.00
N GLY A 70 -10.40 -18.44 -1.28
CA GLY A 70 -11.39 -18.73 -2.32
C GLY A 70 -12.60 -17.79 -2.28
N GLU A 71 -13.70 -18.23 -2.85
CA GLU A 71 -14.92 -17.43 -3.07
C GLU A 71 -16.19 -18.29 -2.96
N ARG A 72 -17.33 -17.68 -2.66
CA ARG A 72 -18.64 -18.34 -2.59
C ARG A 72 -19.14 -18.75 -3.99
N HIS A 73 -19.98 -19.78 -4.08
CA HIS A 73 -20.76 -20.05 -5.30
C HIS A 73 -21.59 -18.83 -5.73
N LYS A 74 -21.57 -18.50 -7.02
CA LYS A 74 -22.51 -17.55 -7.63
C LYS A 74 -23.48 -18.28 -8.56
N PRO A 75 -24.67 -17.72 -8.82
CA PRO A 75 -25.71 -18.34 -9.66
C PRO A 75 -25.22 -18.87 -11.02
N ASN A 76 -24.14 -18.29 -11.59
CA ASN A 76 -23.56 -18.70 -12.88
C ASN A 76 -22.03 -18.91 -12.85
N GLN A 77 -21.41 -18.95 -11.65
CA GLN A 77 -19.98 -19.17 -11.48
C GLN A 77 -19.78 -20.05 -10.24
N PRO A 78 -19.72 -21.38 -10.41
CA PRO A 78 -19.41 -22.25 -9.28
C PRO A 78 -17.99 -21.99 -8.80
N SER A 79 -17.80 -22.03 -7.48
CA SER A 79 -16.48 -21.96 -6.88
C SER A 79 -16.01 -23.36 -6.50
N ASP A 80 -14.73 -23.62 -6.70
CA ASP A 80 -14.09 -24.88 -6.31
C ASP A 80 -13.64 -24.88 -4.84
N ARG A 81 -13.57 -23.69 -4.22
CA ARG A 81 -12.99 -23.52 -2.88
C ARG A 81 -13.55 -22.30 -2.16
N TRP A 82 -13.99 -22.49 -0.92
CA TRP A 82 -14.22 -21.40 0.04
C TRP A 82 -13.92 -21.89 1.45
N LEU A 83 -12.77 -21.48 1.98
CA LEU A 83 -12.25 -21.98 3.26
C LEU A 83 -12.13 -20.83 4.24
N GLU A 84 -12.52 -21.06 5.49
CA GLU A 84 -12.14 -20.24 6.63
C GLU A 84 -11.02 -20.96 7.40
N ILE A 85 -9.94 -20.23 7.67
CA ILE A 85 -8.73 -20.77 8.28
C ILE A 85 -8.46 -19.95 9.54
N THR A 86 -8.37 -20.64 10.67
CA THR A 86 -7.97 -20.05 11.95
C THR A 86 -6.65 -20.67 12.38
N ILE A 87 -5.66 -19.80 12.60
CA ILE A 87 -4.32 -20.17 13.06
C ILE A 87 -4.17 -19.64 14.48
N ASP A 88 -4.09 -20.56 15.42
CA ASP A 88 -3.67 -20.28 16.79
C ASP A 88 -2.20 -20.66 16.95
N ALA A 89 -1.34 -19.67 17.18
CA ALA A 89 0.10 -19.88 17.23
C ALA A 89 0.72 -19.32 18.51
N ASP A 90 1.65 -20.07 19.09
CA ASP A 90 2.38 -19.64 20.27
C ASP A 90 3.80 -20.24 20.28
N PRO A 91 4.86 -19.40 20.28
CA PRO A 91 6.24 -19.87 20.25
C PRO A 91 6.64 -20.69 21.48
N ASP A 92 5.93 -20.53 22.61
CA ASP A 92 6.27 -21.20 23.86
C ASP A 92 5.69 -22.62 23.95
N ARG A 93 4.84 -23.04 22.99
CA ARG A 93 4.21 -24.40 22.94
C ARG A 93 5.19 -25.51 22.47
N GLY A 94 6.38 -25.59 23.05
CA GLY A 94 7.30 -26.74 22.86
C GLY A 94 7.80 -26.92 21.42
N THR A 95 7.45 -28.04 20.75
CA THR A 95 7.96 -28.35 19.40
C THR A 95 7.26 -27.51 18.33
N LEU A 96 7.93 -27.29 17.19
CA LEU A 96 7.38 -26.50 16.07
C LEU A 96 5.97 -26.90 15.63
N THR A 97 5.64 -28.20 15.63
CA THR A 97 4.29 -28.68 15.27
C THR A 97 3.25 -28.34 16.32
N LYS A 98 3.62 -28.27 17.60
CA LYS A 98 2.73 -27.88 18.70
C LYS A 98 2.60 -26.36 18.84
N GLN A 99 3.55 -25.61 18.28
CA GLN A 99 3.49 -24.15 18.21
C GLN A 99 2.39 -23.61 17.28
N TYR A 100 1.79 -24.46 16.44
CA TYR A 100 0.72 -24.08 15.52
C TYR A 100 -0.46 -25.05 15.62
N GLU A 101 -1.62 -24.51 15.97
CA GLU A 101 -2.91 -25.18 15.88
C GLU A 101 -3.70 -24.54 14.74
N VAL A 102 -4.03 -25.34 13.72
CA VAL A 102 -4.64 -24.83 12.49
C VAL A 102 -5.97 -25.52 12.26
N HIS A 103 -7.03 -24.71 12.32
CA HIS A 103 -8.41 -25.12 12.12
C HIS A 103 -8.88 -24.64 10.75
N VAL A 104 -9.52 -25.54 10.00
CA VAL A 104 -10.06 -25.22 8.68
C VAL A 104 -11.53 -25.63 8.62
N ARG A 105 -12.35 -24.71 8.14
CA ARG A 105 -13.77 -24.87 7.91
C ARG A 105 -14.08 -24.67 6.43
N ASP A 106 -14.77 -25.63 5.82
CA ASP A 106 -15.16 -25.56 4.40
C ASP A 106 -16.56 -24.94 4.27
N LEU A 107 -16.57 -23.65 3.96
CA LEU A 107 -17.78 -22.84 3.88
C LEU A 107 -18.69 -23.23 2.70
N LEU A 108 -18.16 -23.88 1.64
CA LEU A 108 -19.01 -24.36 0.53
C LEU A 108 -19.88 -25.56 0.96
N SER A 109 -19.33 -26.41 1.82
CA SER A 109 -20.05 -27.58 2.33
C SER A 109 -21.21 -27.19 3.25
N GLU A 110 -21.06 -26.11 4.01
CA GLU A 110 -22.09 -25.59 4.92
C GLU A 110 -23.31 -25.02 4.20
N GLU A 111 -23.11 -24.41 3.03
CA GLU A 111 -24.23 -23.91 2.22
C GLU A 111 -25.14 -25.05 1.76
N LYS A 112 -24.54 -26.20 1.43
CA LYS A 112 -25.28 -27.41 1.03
C LYS A 112 -25.96 -28.09 2.22
N GLN A 113 -25.35 -28.01 3.41
CA GLN A 113 -25.91 -28.58 4.64
C GLN A 113 -27.01 -27.71 5.25
N LYS A 114 -26.99 -26.38 5.11
CA LYS A 114 -28.08 -25.52 5.60
C LYS A 114 -29.47 -25.85 5.00
N ASP A 115 -29.52 -26.51 3.83
CA ASP A 115 -30.76 -26.99 3.21
C ASP A 115 -31.27 -28.34 3.77
N MET A 116 -30.47 -29.06 4.57
CA MET A 116 -30.86 -30.28 5.27
C MET A 116 -30.57 -30.15 6.77
N PHE A 117 -31.60 -30.06 7.59
CA PHE A 117 -31.46 -30.06 9.07
C PHE A 117 -30.65 -31.27 9.54
N ASP A 118 -29.34 -31.11 9.76
CA ASP A 118 -28.54 -31.78 10.81
C ASP A 118 -27.06 -31.37 10.78
N GLU A 119 -26.53 -31.22 12.00
CA GLU A 119 -25.13 -31.08 12.45
C GLU A 119 -24.32 -29.84 12.01
N THR A 120 -23.80 -29.12 13.03
CA THR A 120 -22.79 -28.07 12.86
C THR A 120 -21.53 -28.66 12.21
N PRO A 121 -21.03 -28.09 11.11
CA PRO A 121 -19.81 -28.55 10.45
C PRO A 121 -18.64 -28.48 11.43
N SER A 122 -17.97 -29.61 11.62
CA SER A 122 -16.85 -29.75 12.55
C SER A 122 -15.59 -29.11 11.97
N ASP A 123 -14.98 -28.18 12.70
CA ASP A 123 -13.67 -27.63 12.37
C ASP A 123 -12.64 -28.76 12.21
N VAL A 124 -11.98 -28.84 11.05
CA VAL A 124 -10.97 -29.87 10.78
C VAL A 124 -9.60 -29.35 11.19
N ILE A 125 -8.92 -30.08 12.07
CA ILE A 125 -7.55 -29.77 12.47
C ILE A 125 -6.57 -30.26 11.39
N ILE A 126 -5.76 -29.34 10.86
CA ILE A 126 -4.77 -29.62 9.82
C ILE A 126 -3.36 -29.61 10.41
N PRO A 127 -2.53 -30.65 10.16
CA PRO A 127 -1.13 -30.63 10.56
C PRO A 127 -0.37 -29.48 9.91
N PHE A 128 0.43 -28.74 10.69
CA PHE A 128 1.24 -27.61 10.22
C PHE A 128 2.10 -27.93 8.97
N SER A 129 2.56 -29.18 8.84
CA SER A 129 3.33 -29.62 7.67
C SER A 129 2.60 -29.50 6.33
N LYS A 130 1.26 -29.46 6.34
CA LYS A 130 0.40 -29.28 5.15
C LYS A 130 0.08 -27.80 4.87
N VAL A 131 0.34 -26.91 5.81
CA VAL A 131 0.04 -25.46 5.70
C VAL A 131 1.15 -24.75 4.94
N LYS A 132 2.41 -25.07 5.26
CA LYS A 132 3.58 -24.49 4.58
C LYS A 132 3.58 -24.79 3.09
N ARG A 133 4.27 -23.93 2.33
CA ARG A 133 4.43 -24.13 0.90
C ARG A 133 5.35 -25.31 0.62
N ASP A 134 4.94 -26.18 -0.29
CA ASP A 134 5.76 -27.31 -0.71
C ASP A 134 6.84 -26.91 -1.74
N LYS A 135 7.65 -27.89 -2.17
CA LYS A 135 8.72 -27.67 -3.16
C LYS A 135 8.19 -27.33 -4.55
N ASP A 136 6.95 -27.72 -4.84
CA ASP A 136 6.28 -27.46 -6.11
C ASP A 136 5.55 -26.10 -6.10
N GLY A 137 5.66 -25.34 -5.01
CA GLY A 137 5.08 -24.02 -4.85
C GLY A 137 3.61 -24.02 -4.41
N LYS A 138 3.02 -25.18 -4.10
CA LYS A 138 1.62 -25.29 -3.68
C LYS A 138 1.49 -25.03 -2.19
N ALA A 139 0.52 -24.20 -1.82
CA ALA A 139 0.16 -23.91 -0.44
C ALA A 139 -1.38 -23.79 -0.32
N PRO A 140 -2.10 -24.90 -0.09
CA PRO A 140 -3.57 -24.88 -0.14
C PRO A 140 -4.20 -24.03 0.97
N TYR A 141 -3.50 -23.79 2.07
CA TYR A 141 -4.03 -23.05 3.21
C TYR A 141 -3.40 -21.66 3.38
N LEU A 142 -2.63 -21.17 2.41
CA LEU A 142 -2.02 -19.83 2.45
C LEU A 142 -2.49 -19.01 1.24
N PRO A 143 -2.35 -17.66 1.29
CA PRO A 143 -2.42 -16.86 0.08
C PRO A 143 -1.51 -17.42 -1.02
N ASN A 144 -1.96 -17.28 -2.26
CA ASN A 144 -1.08 -17.49 -3.40
C ASN A 144 -0.04 -16.38 -3.45
N TYR A 145 -0.48 -15.13 -3.19
CA TYR A 145 0.37 -13.95 -3.27
C TYR A 145 0.16 -13.04 -2.06
N LEU A 146 1.27 -12.57 -1.50
CA LEU A 146 1.34 -11.49 -0.54
C LEU A 146 2.26 -10.42 -1.11
N PHE A 147 1.70 -9.24 -1.31
CA PHE A 147 2.37 -8.07 -1.81
C PHE A 147 2.53 -7.05 -0.69
N ALA A 148 3.71 -6.44 -0.60
CA ALA A 148 3.95 -5.32 0.30
C ALA A 148 4.63 -4.14 -0.38
N TYR A 149 4.17 -2.94 -0.03
CA TYR A 149 4.76 -1.67 -0.44
C TYR A 149 4.94 -0.77 0.78
N TYR A 150 6.05 -0.06 0.84
CA TYR A 150 6.31 0.99 1.82
C TYR A 150 6.99 2.16 1.12
N SER A 151 6.50 3.39 1.38
CA SER A 151 7.03 4.61 0.78
C SER A 151 8.24 5.19 1.52
N GLY A 152 8.43 4.85 2.80
CA GLY A 152 9.51 5.40 3.59
C GLY A 152 10.89 4.79 3.30
N PRO A 153 11.97 5.45 3.74
CA PRO A 153 13.36 5.06 3.44
C PRO A 153 13.87 3.85 4.24
N SER A 154 13.00 3.18 5.01
CA SER A 154 13.40 2.12 5.93
C SER A 154 13.26 0.73 5.31
N ASP A 155 14.34 -0.06 5.37
CA ASP A 155 14.33 -1.46 4.88
C ASP A 155 13.66 -2.45 5.85
N ARG A 156 13.01 -1.96 6.92
CA ARG A 156 12.43 -2.81 7.98
C ARG A 156 11.42 -3.82 7.43
N LEU A 157 10.48 -3.36 6.61
CA LEU A 157 9.50 -4.23 5.97
C LEU A 157 10.15 -5.11 4.90
N GLU A 158 11.08 -4.57 4.10
CA GLU A 158 11.83 -5.32 3.07
C GLU A 158 12.54 -6.55 3.64
N ASN A 159 13.13 -6.44 4.84
CA ASN A 159 13.93 -7.49 5.44
C ASN A 159 13.18 -8.83 5.61
N TYR A 160 11.86 -8.80 5.82
CA TYR A 160 11.05 -10.02 5.90
C TYR A 160 11.05 -10.82 4.59
N PHE A 161 11.16 -10.13 3.44
CA PHE A 161 11.10 -10.74 2.11
C PHE A 161 12.45 -11.27 1.62
N LYS A 162 13.55 -10.98 2.32
CA LYS A 162 14.91 -11.32 1.89
C LYS A 162 15.07 -12.82 1.61
N LYS A 163 14.55 -13.69 2.49
CA LYS A 163 14.70 -15.15 2.33
C LYS A 163 13.93 -15.68 1.11
N HIS A 164 12.71 -15.23 0.88
CA HIS A 164 11.94 -15.55 -0.33
C HIS A 164 12.64 -15.06 -1.60
N ARG A 165 13.13 -13.81 -1.60
CA ARG A 165 13.89 -13.26 -2.72
C ARG A 165 15.15 -14.06 -3.02
N THR A 166 15.93 -14.41 -1.99
CA THR A 166 17.15 -15.22 -2.14
C THR A 166 16.84 -16.62 -2.63
N ASN A 167 15.77 -17.26 -2.15
CA ASN A 167 15.36 -18.59 -2.62
C ASN A 167 14.94 -18.56 -4.09
N PHE A 168 14.16 -17.56 -4.49
CA PHE A 168 13.75 -17.37 -5.88
C PHE A 168 14.96 -17.07 -6.79
N TYR A 169 15.85 -16.19 -6.36
CA TYR A 169 17.13 -15.94 -7.05
C TYR A 169 17.95 -17.23 -7.24
N ARG A 170 18.06 -18.08 -6.22
CA ARG A 170 18.73 -19.39 -6.33
C ARG A 170 18.01 -20.34 -7.28
N LYS A 171 16.68 -20.27 -7.39
CA LYS A 171 15.86 -21.02 -8.35
C LYS A 171 16.20 -20.60 -9.78
N LEU A 172 16.24 -19.28 -10.04
CA LEU A 172 16.72 -18.71 -11.31
C LEU A 172 18.17 -19.14 -11.59
N LEU A 173 18.98 -19.29 -10.54
CA LEU A 173 20.37 -19.71 -10.63
C LEU A 173 20.62 -21.23 -10.84
N LYS A 174 19.59 -22.05 -11.10
CA LYS A 174 19.75 -23.48 -11.41
C LYS A 174 19.39 -23.81 -12.86
N LYS A 175 20.29 -24.53 -13.54
CA LYS A 175 20.15 -24.89 -14.97
C LYS A 175 19.01 -25.87 -15.25
N ASP A 176 18.67 -26.73 -14.29
CA ASP A 176 17.70 -27.82 -14.49
C ASP A 176 16.27 -27.46 -14.04
N GLU A 177 16.09 -26.34 -13.34
CA GLU A 177 14.76 -25.88 -12.92
C GLU A 177 14.15 -24.96 -13.99
N LYS A 178 13.12 -25.45 -14.70
CA LYS A 178 12.30 -24.62 -15.58
C LYS A 178 11.43 -23.70 -14.73
N VAL A 179 11.75 -22.41 -14.72
CA VAL A 179 10.87 -21.38 -14.15
C VAL A 179 9.78 -21.07 -15.17
N ASP A 180 8.52 -21.26 -14.79
CA ASP A 180 7.37 -20.97 -15.65
C ASP A 180 6.87 -19.55 -15.38
N LEU A 181 7.12 -18.62 -16.31
CA LEU A 181 6.66 -17.24 -16.21
C LEU A 181 5.14 -17.10 -16.09
N LYS A 182 4.36 -18.09 -16.54
CA LYS A 182 2.89 -18.05 -16.44
C LYS A 182 2.38 -18.25 -15.02
N GLY A 183 3.07 -19.05 -14.21
CA GLY A 183 2.62 -19.44 -12.86
C GLY A 183 3.52 -19.01 -11.70
N ASP A 184 4.84 -18.85 -11.93
CA ASP A 184 5.84 -18.66 -10.87
C ASP A 184 6.07 -17.18 -10.50
N ILE A 185 5.02 -16.45 -10.08
CA ILE A 185 5.28 -15.25 -9.27
C ILE A 185 5.73 -15.71 -7.88
N ARG A 186 6.78 -15.09 -7.33
CA ARG A 186 7.19 -15.32 -5.95
C ARG A 186 5.99 -15.10 -5.00
N PRO A 187 5.66 -16.05 -4.11
CA PRO A 187 4.51 -15.93 -3.23
C PRO A 187 4.52 -14.67 -2.35
N LEU A 188 5.70 -14.21 -1.95
CA LEU A 188 5.89 -12.98 -1.19
C LEU A 188 6.69 -11.98 -2.05
N PHE A 189 6.08 -10.84 -2.35
CA PHE A 189 6.65 -9.81 -3.21
C PHE A 189 6.72 -8.46 -2.50
N TYR A 190 7.92 -7.89 -2.43
CA TYR A 190 8.14 -6.53 -1.94
C TYR A 190 8.41 -5.58 -3.10
N ALA A 191 7.69 -4.46 -3.14
CA ALA A 191 7.86 -3.43 -4.16
C ALA A 191 9.17 -2.65 -4.00
N LYS A 192 9.79 -2.28 -5.11
CA LYS A 192 11.01 -1.47 -5.17
C LYS A 192 10.85 -0.34 -6.19
N PRO A 193 11.60 0.77 -6.05
CA PRO A 193 11.51 1.90 -6.98
C PRO A 193 11.68 1.53 -8.46
N ASN A 194 12.58 0.59 -8.78
CA ASN A 194 12.83 0.15 -10.16
C ASN A 194 11.62 -0.54 -10.81
N HIS A 195 10.68 -1.08 -10.04
CA HIS A 195 9.51 -1.76 -10.61
C HIS A 195 8.58 -0.80 -11.34
N SER A 196 8.58 0.48 -10.99
CA SER A 196 7.80 1.54 -11.64
C SER A 196 8.04 1.58 -13.16
N GLN A 197 9.30 1.46 -13.56
CA GLN A 197 9.73 1.43 -14.96
C GLN A 197 9.28 0.15 -15.67
N PHE A 198 9.36 -1.00 -15.00
CA PHE A 198 8.90 -2.27 -15.57
C PHE A 198 7.38 -2.29 -15.75
N VAL A 199 6.65 -1.68 -14.81
CA VAL A 199 5.22 -1.48 -14.92
C VAL A 199 4.90 -0.61 -16.13
N LEU A 200 5.62 0.51 -16.31
CA LEU A 200 5.42 1.39 -17.46
C LEU A 200 5.53 0.63 -18.79
N LEU A 201 6.60 -0.16 -18.95
CA LEU A 201 6.82 -0.97 -20.15
C LEU A 201 5.70 -1.99 -20.35
N ALA A 202 5.27 -2.66 -19.28
CA ALA A 202 4.18 -3.61 -19.33
C ALA A 202 2.83 -2.95 -19.72
N PHE A 203 2.54 -1.73 -19.23
CA PHE A 203 1.34 -0.99 -19.62
C PHE A 203 1.33 -0.58 -21.09
N PHE A 204 2.50 -0.34 -21.69
CA PHE A 204 2.60 -0.10 -23.13
C PHE A 204 2.26 -1.34 -23.98
N LEU A 205 2.27 -2.55 -23.41
CA LEU A 205 1.80 -3.76 -24.11
C LEU A 205 0.29 -3.97 -24.01
N SER A 206 -0.37 -3.34 -23.04
CA SER A 206 -1.83 -3.44 -22.90
C SER A 206 -2.55 -2.80 -24.10
N GLU A 207 -3.74 -3.33 -24.41
CA GLU A 207 -4.59 -2.81 -25.49
C GLU A 207 -4.87 -1.31 -25.33
N GLN A 208 -5.00 -0.58 -26.43
CA GLN A 208 -5.17 0.89 -26.41
C GLN A 208 -6.37 1.38 -25.59
N ASN A 209 -7.44 0.57 -25.51
CA ASN A 209 -8.66 0.92 -24.76
C ASN A 209 -8.68 0.41 -23.31
N SER A 210 -7.58 -0.20 -22.85
CA SER A 210 -7.45 -0.77 -21.51
C SER A 210 -7.41 0.31 -20.42
N SER A 211 -7.72 -0.06 -19.18
CA SER A 211 -7.61 0.79 -18.00
C SER A 211 -6.19 1.36 -17.83
N GLU A 212 -5.18 0.58 -18.18
CA GLU A 212 -3.76 0.87 -18.08
C GLU A 212 -3.39 2.02 -19.03
N ARG A 213 -3.79 1.93 -20.30
CA ARG A 213 -3.53 2.96 -21.30
C ARG A 213 -4.29 4.26 -21.02
N LYS A 214 -5.55 4.15 -20.59
CA LYS A 214 -6.33 5.32 -20.14
C LYS A 214 -5.68 6.00 -18.94
N PHE A 215 -5.23 5.23 -17.95
CA PHE A 215 -4.52 5.78 -16.79
C PHE A 215 -3.26 6.55 -17.20
N LEU A 216 -2.42 5.98 -18.09
CA LEU A 216 -1.23 6.67 -18.59
C LEU A 216 -1.58 8.00 -19.28
N GLN A 217 -2.61 8.02 -20.12
CA GLN A 217 -3.00 9.21 -20.91
C GLN A 217 -3.73 10.26 -20.07
N GLU A 218 -4.77 9.86 -19.33
CA GLU A 218 -5.68 10.77 -18.62
C GLU A 218 -5.12 11.27 -17.28
N HIS A 219 -4.22 10.51 -16.64
CA HIS A 219 -3.71 10.85 -15.31
C HIS A 219 -2.23 11.19 -15.29
N LEU A 220 -1.40 10.51 -16.09
CA LEU A 220 0.04 10.82 -16.18
C LEU A 220 0.41 11.70 -17.39
N GLY A 221 -0.54 11.96 -18.30
CA GLY A 221 -0.27 12.70 -19.53
C GLY A 221 0.72 12.01 -20.48
N ILE A 222 0.95 10.70 -20.32
CA ILE A 222 1.88 9.91 -21.14
C ILE A 222 1.14 9.42 -22.39
N GLU A 223 1.53 9.95 -23.55
CA GLU A 223 0.90 9.65 -24.84
C GLU A 223 1.55 8.46 -25.55
N GLY A 224 2.87 8.29 -25.36
CA GLY A 224 3.62 7.27 -26.08
C GLY A 224 4.99 6.98 -25.49
N LEU A 225 5.55 5.85 -25.91
CA LEU A 225 6.93 5.49 -25.62
C LEU A 225 7.85 6.11 -26.68
N ASP A 226 8.89 6.81 -26.25
CA ASP A 226 9.92 7.34 -27.13
C ASP A 226 11.03 6.32 -27.35
N SER A 227 11.72 5.89 -26.30
CA SER A 227 12.83 4.95 -26.40
C SER A 227 13.13 4.24 -25.07
N ILE A 228 13.82 3.11 -25.13
CA ILE A 228 14.29 2.38 -23.94
C ILE A 228 15.77 2.08 -24.07
N HIS A 229 16.55 2.41 -23.05
CA HIS A 229 17.95 2.06 -22.95
C HIS A 229 18.15 1.12 -21.77
N PHE A 230 18.48 -0.13 -22.07
CA PHE A 230 18.91 -1.12 -21.08
C PHE A 230 20.43 -1.06 -20.93
N VAL A 231 20.89 -0.95 -19.70
CA VAL A 231 22.30 -1.09 -19.32
C VAL A 231 22.43 -2.40 -18.56
N MET A 232 23.04 -3.39 -19.21
CA MET A 232 23.35 -4.67 -18.58
C MET A 232 24.77 -4.63 -18.04
N ARG A 233 25.01 -5.32 -16.92
CA ARG A 233 26.34 -5.51 -16.35
C ARG A 233 26.65 -7.00 -16.20
N GLN A 234 27.94 -7.34 -16.23
CA GLN A 234 28.35 -8.69 -15.88
C GLN A 234 28.03 -8.98 -14.41
N PRO A 235 27.22 -10.00 -14.11
CA PRO A 235 26.87 -10.35 -12.74
C PRO A 235 28.01 -11.13 -12.06
N GLU A 236 28.04 -11.15 -10.72
CA GLU A 236 29.12 -11.80 -9.95
C GLU A 236 29.21 -13.31 -10.19
N TRP A 237 28.07 -13.97 -10.46
CA TRP A 237 28.01 -15.41 -10.70
C TRP A 237 28.49 -15.83 -12.11
N ALA A 238 28.82 -14.86 -12.97
CA ALA A 238 29.27 -15.10 -14.34
C ALA A 238 30.49 -16.03 -14.40
N LYS A 239 30.34 -17.17 -15.09
CA LYS A 239 31.42 -18.17 -15.27
C LYS A 239 32.11 -18.09 -16.63
N LYS A 240 31.43 -17.57 -17.66
CA LYS A 240 31.91 -17.51 -19.04
C LYS A 240 32.01 -16.06 -19.51
N LYS A 241 33.11 -15.39 -19.16
CA LYS A 241 33.29 -13.95 -19.44
C LYS A 241 33.33 -13.60 -20.94
N GLU A 242 33.72 -14.57 -21.77
CA GLU A 242 33.85 -14.38 -23.22
C GLU A 242 32.52 -14.54 -23.97
N GLU A 243 31.50 -15.15 -23.34
CA GLU A 243 30.18 -15.31 -23.94
C GLU A 243 29.38 -14.01 -23.77
N LEU A 244 28.57 -13.67 -24.79
CA LEU A 244 27.89 -12.37 -24.89
C LEU A 244 27.02 -12.03 -23.67
N PHE A 245 26.36 -13.02 -23.08
CA PHE A 245 25.52 -12.86 -21.89
C PHE A 245 26.05 -13.63 -20.69
N TRP A 246 27.38 -13.75 -20.58
CA TRP A 246 28.09 -14.24 -19.40
C TRP A 246 27.71 -15.64 -18.91
N GLY A 247 27.12 -16.45 -19.78
CA GLY A 247 26.61 -17.77 -19.46
C GLY A 247 25.25 -17.78 -18.76
N ALA A 248 24.43 -16.74 -18.91
CA ALA A 248 23.02 -16.74 -18.54
C ALA A 248 22.27 -17.91 -19.21
N TYR A 249 21.23 -18.43 -18.55
CA TYR A 249 20.37 -19.50 -19.06
C TYR A 249 18.91 -19.30 -18.61
N GLY A 250 18.03 -20.21 -19.03
CA GLY A 250 16.61 -20.19 -18.66
C GLY A 250 15.88 -18.95 -19.18
N VAL A 251 14.93 -18.47 -18.38
CA VAL A 251 14.09 -17.28 -18.69
C VAL A 251 14.93 -16.05 -19.00
N VAL A 252 15.96 -15.79 -18.19
CA VAL A 252 16.83 -14.62 -18.34
C VAL A 252 17.58 -14.66 -19.67
N ARG A 253 18.08 -15.83 -20.08
CA ARG A 253 18.74 -15.98 -21.38
C ARG A 253 17.79 -15.75 -22.55
N HIS A 254 16.60 -16.35 -22.48
CA HIS A 254 15.59 -16.18 -23.52
C HIS A 254 15.22 -14.70 -23.70
N PHE A 255 15.10 -13.95 -22.59
CA PHE A 255 14.87 -12.52 -22.65
C PHE A 255 15.99 -11.78 -23.39
N LEU A 256 17.25 -12.04 -23.01
CA LEU A 256 18.41 -11.36 -23.59
C LEU A 256 18.59 -11.68 -25.08
N ASP A 257 18.35 -12.94 -25.49
CA ASP A 257 18.41 -13.37 -26.88
C ASP A 257 17.31 -12.72 -27.74
N GLU A 258 16.11 -12.49 -27.20
CA GLU A 258 15.06 -11.75 -27.92
C GLU A 258 15.33 -10.24 -27.91
N LEU A 259 15.76 -9.68 -26.78
CA LEU A 259 16.03 -8.25 -26.63
C LEU A 259 17.04 -7.77 -27.67
N ILE A 260 18.16 -8.46 -27.84
CA ILE A 260 19.23 -8.03 -28.73
C ILE A 260 18.79 -7.94 -30.20
N LYS A 261 17.86 -8.79 -30.66
CA LYS A 261 17.36 -8.79 -32.04
C LYS A 261 16.62 -7.51 -32.43
N HIS A 262 16.05 -6.83 -31.44
CA HIS A 262 15.25 -5.61 -31.63
C HIS A 262 16.01 -4.33 -31.28
N THR A 263 17.26 -4.45 -30.85
CA THR A 263 18.06 -3.31 -30.41
C THR A 263 18.85 -2.65 -31.53
N LEU A 264 18.97 -1.32 -31.48
CA LEU A 264 19.85 -0.56 -32.35
C LEU A 264 21.29 -0.63 -31.82
N SER A 265 22.19 -1.16 -32.65
CA SER A 265 23.64 -1.13 -32.45
C SER A 265 24.10 -1.47 -31.01
N PRO A 266 24.01 -2.74 -30.57
CA PRO A 266 24.50 -3.17 -29.26
C PRO A 266 25.95 -2.75 -29.01
N ILE A 267 26.22 -2.10 -27.87
CA ILE A 267 27.57 -1.62 -27.54
C ILE A 267 28.08 -2.31 -26.29
N LYS A 268 29.25 -2.93 -26.40
CA LYS A 268 29.97 -3.54 -25.30
C LYS A 268 31.09 -2.63 -24.83
N VAL A 269 31.11 -2.27 -23.55
CA VAL A 269 32.12 -1.39 -22.96
C VAL A 269 32.61 -1.94 -21.63
N THR A 270 33.86 -1.68 -21.29
CA THR A 270 34.41 -1.98 -19.96
C THR A 270 34.70 -0.66 -19.27
N ARG A 271 34.04 -0.40 -18.13
CA ARG A 271 34.22 0.83 -17.35
C ARG A 271 34.30 0.51 -15.86
N GLN A 272 34.71 1.50 -15.06
CA GLN A 272 34.68 1.37 -13.60
C GLN A 272 33.22 1.40 -13.13
N GLU A 273 32.89 0.50 -12.20
CA GLU A 273 31.59 0.47 -11.54
C GLU A 273 31.66 1.39 -10.32
N ASP A 274 30.83 2.44 -10.29
CA ASP A 274 30.78 3.43 -9.22
C ASP A 274 30.15 2.83 -7.96
N THR A 275 30.90 1.97 -7.26
CA THR A 275 30.41 1.22 -6.09
C THR A 275 30.85 1.81 -4.75
N SER A 276 31.86 2.70 -4.72
CA SER A 276 32.31 3.31 -3.47
C SER A 276 32.96 4.68 -3.66
N LEU A 277 32.71 5.59 -2.71
CA LEU A 277 33.40 6.88 -2.58
C LEU A 277 34.88 6.71 -2.20
N THR A 278 35.29 5.51 -1.76
CA THR A 278 36.62 5.20 -1.21
C THR A 278 37.54 4.43 -2.17
N GLY A 279 37.13 4.20 -3.42
CA GLY A 279 38.07 3.97 -4.51
C GLY A 279 38.52 2.53 -4.78
N ASN A 280 37.75 1.51 -4.38
CA ASN A 280 37.93 0.20 -5.02
C ASN A 280 37.26 0.24 -6.41
N ASN A 281 38.04 0.71 -7.40
CA ASN A 281 37.65 0.81 -8.80
C ASN A 281 37.56 -0.58 -9.45
N ILE A 282 36.45 -1.29 -9.21
CA ILE A 282 36.17 -2.56 -9.87
C ILE A 282 35.83 -2.26 -11.33
N ARG A 283 36.66 -2.76 -12.25
CA ARG A 283 36.32 -2.75 -13.68
C ARG A 283 35.26 -3.80 -13.93
N ASN A 284 34.13 -3.37 -14.47
CA ASN A 284 33.04 -4.25 -14.87
C ASN A 284 32.73 -4.07 -16.36
N GLU A 285 32.18 -5.11 -16.95
CA GLU A 285 31.76 -5.15 -18.33
C GLU A 285 30.28 -4.79 -18.41
N PHE A 286 29.95 -3.86 -19.31
CA PHE A 286 28.62 -3.36 -19.54
C PHE A 286 28.21 -3.59 -20.99
N PHE A 287 26.93 -3.88 -21.17
CA PHE A 287 26.32 -4.05 -22.47
C PHE A 287 25.10 -3.14 -22.60
N HIS A 288 25.19 -2.19 -23.52
CA HIS A 288 24.18 -1.18 -23.77
C HIS A 288 23.29 -1.62 -24.93
N LEU A 289 21.99 -1.70 -24.66
CA LEU A 289 20.97 -2.19 -25.57
C LEU A 289 19.86 -1.14 -25.71
N PHE A 290 19.65 -0.63 -26.91
CA PHE A 290 18.70 0.46 -27.17
C PHE A 290 17.51 -0.02 -28.00
N LEU A 291 16.30 0.06 -27.46
CA LEU A 291 15.05 -0.15 -28.20
C LEU A 291 14.50 1.20 -28.66
N PRO A 292 14.22 1.36 -29.97
CA PRO A 292 13.92 2.66 -30.54
C PRO A 292 12.50 3.17 -30.33
N ASP A 293 11.50 2.30 -30.10
CA ASP A 293 10.10 2.70 -29.99
C ASP A 293 9.20 1.59 -29.37
N VAL A 294 7.89 1.87 -29.30
CA VAL A 294 6.86 0.92 -28.84
C VAL A 294 6.69 -0.29 -29.76
N ASN A 295 7.00 -0.18 -31.05
CA ASN A 295 6.88 -1.30 -31.99
C ASN A 295 7.97 -2.33 -31.72
N ALA A 296 9.19 -1.88 -31.45
CA ALA A 296 10.30 -2.74 -31.04
C ALA A 296 10.02 -3.42 -29.70
N LEU A 297 9.43 -2.70 -28.72
CA LEU A 297 8.97 -3.28 -27.47
C LEU A 297 7.88 -4.34 -27.69
N SER A 298 6.90 -4.05 -28.56
CA SER A 298 5.82 -4.98 -28.90
C SER A 298 6.33 -6.22 -29.64
N ALA A 299 7.35 -6.06 -30.50
CA ALA A 299 7.99 -7.17 -31.19
C ALA A 299 8.78 -8.07 -30.21
N LEU A 300 9.52 -7.46 -29.29
CA LEU A 300 10.21 -8.16 -28.19
C LEU A 300 9.22 -8.97 -27.34
N ALA A 301 8.03 -8.42 -27.08
CA ALA A 301 7.01 -9.03 -26.25
C ALA A 301 5.93 -9.79 -27.04
N LYS A 302 6.15 -10.12 -28.32
CA LYS A 302 5.10 -10.65 -29.22
C LYS A 302 4.32 -11.85 -28.68
N ASN A 303 4.95 -12.69 -27.85
CA ASN A 303 4.35 -13.89 -27.26
C ASN A 303 4.18 -13.77 -25.73
N LEU A 304 4.25 -12.56 -25.19
CA LEU A 304 4.19 -12.28 -23.78
C LEU A 304 3.01 -11.36 -23.49
N THR A 305 2.30 -11.68 -22.43
CA THR A 305 1.38 -10.78 -21.75
C THR A 305 2.15 -9.68 -21.00
N ALA A 306 1.44 -8.62 -20.60
CA ALA A 306 2.01 -7.54 -19.80
C ALA A 306 2.61 -8.06 -18.47
N ASP A 307 1.93 -9.01 -17.81
CA ASP A 307 2.44 -9.61 -16.57
C ASP A 307 3.65 -10.51 -16.81
N GLU A 308 3.70 -11.27 -17.91
CA GLU A 308 4.88 -12.06 -18.27
C GLU A 308 6.10 -11.18 -18.57
N LEU A 309 5.93 -10.05 -19.28
CA LEU A 309 7.02 -9.10 -19.51
C LEU A 309 7.53 -8.54 -18.16
N PHE A 310 6.63 -8.11 -17.28
CA PHE A 310 7.00 -7.60 -15.96
C PHE A 310 7.83 -8.62 -15.18
N LYS A 311 7.38 -9.87 -15.10
CA LYS A 311 8.09 -10.97 -14.41
C LYS A 311 9.46 -11.26 -15.03
N MET A 312 9.56 -11.18 -16.35
CA MET A 312 10.81 -11.42 -17.07
C MET A 312 11.84 -10.31 -16.81
N LEU A 313 11.42 -9.05 -16.80
CA LEU A 313 12.25 -7.91 -16.40
C LEU A 313 12.68 -8.02 -14.94
N GLU A 314 11.75 -8.35 -14.04
CA GLU A 314 12.03 -8.55 -12.61
C GLU A 314 13.02 -9.68 -12.36
N SER A 315 12.85 -10.83 -13.04
CA SER A 315 13.77 -11.96 -12.95
C SER A 315 15.16 -11.58 -13.45
N THR A 316 15.24 -10.79 -14.52
CA THR A 316 16.52 -10.33 -15.07
C THR A 316 17.21 -9.33 -14.13
N LEU A 317 16.45 -8.43 -13.50
CA LEU A 317 16.96 -7.52 -12.46
C LEU A 317 17.45 -8.32 -11.24
N LEU A 318 16.66 -9.29 -10.76
CA LEU A 318 17.05 -10.15 -9.65
C LEU A 318 18.31 -10.96 -9.97
N SER A 319 18.49 -11.39 -11.23
CA SER A 319 19.71 -12.08 -11.67
C SER A 319 20.96 -11.18 -11.71
N GLU A 320 20.82 -9.91 -11.32
CA GLU A 320 21.85 -8.89 -11.26
C GLU A 320 22.42 -8.45 -12.62
N ILE A 321 21.77 -8.87 -13.71
CA ILE A 321 22.18 -8.52 -15.08
C ILE A 321 21.74 -7.10 -15.45
N ILE A 322 20.50 -6.71 -15.17
CA ILE A 322 20.05 -5.32 -15.40
C ILE A 322 20.71 -4.43 -14.34
N SER A 323 21.58 -3.52 -14.80
CA SER A 323 22.15 -2.46 -13.97
C SER A 323 21.23 -1.25 -13.93
N GLU A 324 20.77 -0.80 -15.09
CA GLU A 324 19.90 0.37 -15.23
C GLU A 324 18.94 0.18 -16.40
N VAL A 325 17.77 0.80 -16.28
CA VAL A 325 16.85 1.00 -17.39
C VAL A 325 16.53 2.49 -17.45
N ASN A 326 16.69 3.08 -18.64
CA ASN A 326 16.39 4.48 -18.89
C ASN A 326 15.30 4.52 -19.96
N ILE A 327 14.09 4.90 -19.54
CA ILE A 327 12.92 4.97 -20.42
C ILE A 327 12.67 6.44 -20.74
N ARG A 328 12.41 6.74 -22.02
CA ARG A 328 11.90 8.04 -22.45
C ARG A 328 10.47 7.90 -22.93
N VAL A 329 9.63 8.87 -22.56
CA VAL A 329 8.21 8.92 -22.89
C VAL A 329 7.85 10.27 -23.50
N LYS A 330 6.86 10.24 -24.40
CA LYS A 330 6.21 11.43 -24.93
C LYS A 330 5.07 11.80 -24.01
N VAL A 331 5.03 13.06 -23.60
CA VAL A 331 4.02 13.60 -22.69
C VAL A 331 3.29 14.76 -23.33
N SER A 332 2.04 14.98 -22.96
CA SER A 332 1.22 16.07 -23.50
C SER A 332 1.70 17.47 -23.06
N SER A 333 2.47 17.55 -21.98
CA SER A 333 2.94 18.80 -21.38
C SER A 333 4.22 19.36 -22.00
N SER A 334 4.91 18.61 -22.87
CA SER A 334 6.21 19.00 -23.45
C SER A 334 6.36 18.45 -24.86
N GLU A 335 6.91 19.26 -25.78
CA GLU A 335 7.27 18.80 -27.13
C GLU A 335 8.46 17.82 -27.12
N ALA A 336 9.35 17.94 -26.13
CA ALA A 336 10.51 17.08 -25.98
C ALA A 336 10.19 15.86 -25.09
N PRO A 337 10.61 14.63 -25.47
CA PRO A 337 10.42 13.44 -24.64
C PRO A 337 11.16 13.54 -23.30
N LEU A 338 10.45 13.21 -22.23
CA LEU A 338 10.98 13.18 -20.87
C LEU A 338 11.55 11.80 -20.56
N THR A 339 12.62 11.76 -19.77
CA THR A 339 13.07 10.54 -19.11
C THR A 339 12.14 10.18 -17.96
N PHE A 340 12.01 8.90 -17.64
CA PHE A 340 11.16 8.43 -16.54
C PHE A 340 11.51 9.09 -15.19
N ARG A 341 12.78 9.41 -14.97
CA ARG A 341 13.26 10.06 -13.73
C ARG A 341 12.77 11.51 -13.60
N GLU A 342 12.33 12.13 -14.68
CA GLU A 342 11.78 13.48 -14.70
C GLU A 342 10.28 13.53 -14.39
N LEU A 343 9.61 12.37 -14.33
CA LEU A 343 8.25 12.28 -13.79
C LEU A 343 8.27 12.58 -12.28
N SER A 344 7.20 13.19 -11.76
CA SER A 344 7.08 13.46 -10.33
C SER A 344 7.09 12.17 -9.50
N GLU A 345 7.59 12.25 -8.27
CA GLU A 345 7.62 11.09 -7.36
C GLU A 345 6.23 10.49 -7.14
N GLY A 346 5.19 11.33 -7.07
CA GLY A 346 3.79 10.91 -6.96
C GLY A 346 3.31 10.10 -8.18
N GLU A 347 3.69 10.49 -9.39
CA GLU A 347 3.39 9.74 -10.62
C GLU A 347 4.06 8.37 -10.62
N GLN A 348 5.34 8.33 -10.28
CA GLN A 348 6.11 7.09 -10.22
C GLN A 348 5.55 6.15 -9.13
N GLN A 349 5.22 6.68 -7.96
CA GLN A 349 4.61 5.94 -6.85
C GLN A 349 3.26 5.35 -7.26
N LEU A 350 2.37 6.17 -7.82
CA LEU A 350 1.04 5.75 -8.25
C LEU A 350 1.12 4.64 -9.30
N LEU A 351 1.97 4.83 -10.31
CA LEU A 351 2.23 3.82 -11.34
C LEU A 351 2.72 2.51 -10.72
N THR A 352 3.68 2.59 -9.78
CA THR A 352 4.24 1.42 -9.10
C THR A 352 3.16 0.63 -8.38
N VAL A 353 2.37 1.29 -7.54
CA VAL A 353 1.35 0.60 -6.73
C VAL A 353 0.30 -0.03 -7.65
N LEU A 354 -0.29 0.74 -8.57
CA LEU A 354 -1.36 0.24 -9.43
C LEU A 354 -0.90 -0.90 -10.36
N GLY A 355 0.27 -0.77 -10.97
CA GLY A 355 0.82 -1.83 -11.79
C GLY A 355 1.13 -3.09 -11.01
N LEU A 356 1.69 -2.96 -9.81
CA LEU A 356 1.97 -4.13 -8.98
C LEU A 356 0.69 -4.80 -8.49
N LEU A 357 -0.36 -4.04 -8.11
CA LEU A 357 -1.68 -4.60 -7.82
C LEU A 357 -2.21 -5.42 -9.00
N LYS A 358 -2.06 -4.91 -10.22
CA LYS A 358 -2.49 -5.58 -11.44
C LYS A 358 -1.71 -6.87 -11.71
N PHE A 359 -0.37 -6.78 -11.71
CA PHE A 359 0.49 -7.89 -12.12
C PHE A 359 0.70 -8.95 -11.04
N THR A 360 0.48 -8.60 -9.77
CA THR A 360 0.60 -9.53 -8.63
C THR A 360 -0.76 -9.93 -8.04
N GLY A 361 -1.86 -9.36 -8.54
CA GLY A 361 -3.22 -9.56 -8.03
C GLY A 361 -3.99 -10.74 -8.57
N GLY A 362 -3.43 -11.94 -8.41
CA GLY A 362 -4.11 -13.20 -8.75
C GLY A 362 -5.21 -13.60 -7.76
N LYS A 363 -5.74 -14.82 -7.93
CA LYS A 363 -6.63 -15.43 -6.93
C LYS A 363 -5.90 -15.56 -5.60
N ASP A 364 -6.61 -15.30 -4.50
CA ASP A 364 -6.07 -15.38 -3.13
C ASP A 364 -4.84 -14.50 -2.87
N SER A 365 -5.00 -13.20 -3.13
CA SER A 365 -3.96 -12.19 -2.95
C SER A 365 -4.18 -11.30 -1.72
N LEU A 366 -3.10 -10.98 -1.01
CA LEU A 366 -3.08 -10.02 0.09
C LEU A 366 -2.17 -8.86 -0.26
N PHE A 367 -2.69 -7.64 -0.27
CA PHE A 367 -1.90 -6.43 -0.52
C PHE A 367 -1.76 -5.62 0.76
N LEU A 368 -0.52 -5.31 1.13
CA LEU A 368 -0.18 -4.55 2.34
C LEU A 368 0.53 -3.26 1.91
N LEU A 369 -0.13 -2.12 2.03
CA LEU A 369 0.36 -0.84 1.56
C LEU A 369 0.59 0.10 2.74
N ASP A 370 1.84 0.43 3.03
CA ASP A 370 2.20 1.33 4.12
C ASP A 370 2.53 2.72 3.55
N GLU A 371 1.65 3.69 3.83
CA GLU A 371 1.70 5.08 3.36
C GLU A 371 1.88 5.22 1.84
N PRO A 372 1.05 4.54 1.01
CA PRO A 372 1.21 4.55 -0.45
C PRO A 372 0.73 5.86 -1.12
N ASP A 373 0.33 6.85 -0.32
CA ASP A 373 -0.26 8.12 -0.69
C ASP A 373 0.59 9.34 -0.33
N THR A 374 1.82 9.15 0.16
CA THR A 374 2.71 10.22 0.67
C THR A 374 3.04 11.33 -0.32
N HIS A 375 3.22 11.01 -1.60
CA HIS A 375 3.57 11.98 -2.64
C HIS A 375 2.39 12.38 -3.52
N LEU A 376 1.16 11.98 -3.16
CA LEU A 376 -0.03 12.30 -3.94
C LEU A 376 -0.49 13.73 -3.67
N ASN A 377 -0.83 14.44 -4.75
CA ASN A 377 -1.56 15.71 -4.62
C ASN A 377 -3.00 15.46 -4.10
N PRO A 378 -3.68 16.47 -3.52
CA PRO A 378 -5.01 16.30 -2.96
C PRO A 378 -6.05 15.75 -3.95
N SER A 379 -5.97 16.15 -5.23
CA SER A 379 -6.91 15.69 -6.25
C SER A 379 -6.79 14.18 -6.52
N TRP A 380 -5.58 13.64 -6.43
CA TRP A 380 -5.32 12.21 -6.57
C TRP A 380 -5.60 11.45 -5.30
N ALA A 381 -5.34 12.03 -4.12
CA ALA A 381 -5.68 11.41 -2.85
C ALA A 381 -7.18 11.07 -2.76
N VAL A 382 -8.05 11.96 -3.26
CA VAL A 382 -9.50 11.70 -3.36
C VAL A 382 -9.80 10.54 -4.31
N LYS A 383 -9.17 10.51 -5.50
CA LYS A 383 -9.40 9.45 -6.50
C LYS A 383 -8.69 8.13 -6.19
N TYR A 384 -7.82 8.12 -5.19
CA TYR A 384 -6.87 7.04 -4.98
C TYR A 384 -7.56 5.70 -4.71
N LEU A 385 -8.56 5.69 -3.84
CA LEU A 385 -9.33 4.48 -3.52
C LEU A 385 -10.03 3.90 -4.75
N LYS A 386 -10.52 4.78 -5.65
CA LYS A 386 -11.10 4.36 -6.92
C LYS A 386 -10.05 3.69 -7.81
N PHE A 387 -8.86 4.28 -7.94
CA PHE A 387 -7.77 3.66 -8.70
C PHE A 387 -7.36 2.30 -8.14
N LEU A 388 -7.22 2.17 -6.82
CA LEU A 388 -6.90 0.88 -6.20
C LEU A 388 -7.96 -0.18 -6.54
N ARG A 389 -9.25 0.18 -6.48
CA ARG A 389 -10.35 -0.72 -6.86
C ARG A 389 -10.26 -1.13 -8.34
N GLU A 390 -10.03 -0.20 -9.24
CA GLU A 390 -10.00 -0.49 -10.69
C GLU A 390 -8.84 -1.42 -11.09
N PHE A 391 -7.71 -1.37 -10.40
CA PHE A 391 -6.52 -2.13 -10.76
C PHE A 391 -6.39 -3.50 -10.08
N VAL A 392 -7.19 -3.79 -9.05
CA VAL A 392 -7.19 -5.12 -8.40
C VAL A 392 -8.02 -6.11 -9.26
N PRO A 393 -7.41 -7.17 -9.83
CA PRO A 393 -8.12 -8.04 -10.78
C PRO A 393 -9.27 -8.86 -10.16
N ASN A 394 -9.15 -9.29 -8.91
CA ASN A 394 -10.17 -10.10 -8.24
C ASN A 394 -10.53 -9.54 -6.86
N HIS A 395 -11.67 -8.85 -6.78
CA HIS A 395 -12.12 -8.21 -5.54
C HIS A 395 -12.59 -9.20 -4.47
N GLN A 396 -13.06 -10.38 -4.89
CA GLN A 396 -13.64 -11.36 -3.99
C GLN A 396 -12.56 -12.18 -3.31
N THR A 397 -11.51 -12.51 -4.04
CA THR A 397 -10.38 -13.27 -3.52
C THR A 397 -9.18 -12.40 -3.23
N SER A 398 -9.33 -11.09 -3.07
CA SER A 398 -8.22 -10.23 -2.63
C SER A 398 -8.62 -9.34 -1.46
N HIS A 399 -7.65 -9.02 -0.61
CA HIS A 399 -7.81 -8.05 0.47
C HIS A 399 -6.66 -7.04 0.38
N LEU A 400 -7.00 -5.75 0.38
CA LEU A 400 -6.06 -4.64 0.41
C LEU A 400 -6.08 -3.98 1.80
N LEU A 401 -4.98 -4.08 2.53
CA LEU A 401 -4.78 -3.37 3.79
C LEU A 401 -3.85 -2.19 3.55
N MET A 402 -4.33 -0.99 3.88
CA MET A 402 -3.59 0.25 3.71
C MET A 402 -3.40 0.94 5.05
N VAL A 403 -2.21 1.44 5.32
CA VAL A 403 -1.94 2.36 6.42
C VAL A 403 -1.77 3.75 5.82
N THR A 404 -2.43 4.75 6.42
CA THR A 404 -2.30 6.13 5.97
C THR A 404 -2.42 7.14 7.12
N HIS A 405 -1.82 8.29 6.88
CA HIS A 405 -1.96 9.51 7.68
C HIS A 405 -2.81 10.58 6.99
N HIS A 406 -3.27 10.32 5.77
CA HIS A 406 -3.94 11.28 4.92
C HIS A 406 -5.47 11.24 5.12
N PRO A 407 -6.10 12.31 5.62
CA PRO A 407 -7.53 12.30 5.92
C PRO A 407 -8.43 12.11 4.70
N LEU A 408 -8.02 12.60 3.52
CA LEU A 408 -8.79 12.41 2.28
C LEU A 408 -8.81 10.94 1.84
N ALA A 409 -7.83 10.13 2.25
CA ALA A 409 -7.74 8.72 1.86
C ALA A 409 -8.81 7.84 2.52
N ILE A 410 -9.51 8.33 3.55
CA ILE A 410 -10.64 7.62 4.18
C ILE A 410 -11.99 8.25 3.90
N ALA A 411 -12.04 9.40 3.22
CA ALA A 411 -13.26 10.20 3.08
C ALA A 411 -14.38 9.51 2.26
N GLU A 412 -14.06 8.49 1.46
CA GLU A 412 -15.05 7.72 0.69
C GLU A 412 -15.42 6.36 1.33
N LEU A 413 -14.83 6.04 2.49
CA LEU A 413 -14.98 4.74 3.15
C LEU A 413 -16.17 4.69 4.10
N GLU A 414 -16.72 3.48 4.22
CA GLU A 414 -17.62 3.11 5.33
C GLU A 414 -16.81 2.84 6.60
N LYS A 415 -17.43 2.95 7.77
CA LYS A 415 -16.74 2.76 9.06
C LYS A 415 -16.15 1.35 9.20
N GLU A 416 -16.79 0.34 8.62
CA GLU A 416 -16.33 -1.05 8.63
C GLU A 416 -14.98 -1.21 7.91
N GLN A 417 -14.72 -0.35 6.94
CA GLN A 417 -13.46 -0.33 6.17
C GLN A 417 -12.33 0.42 6.88
N VAL A 418 -12.57 0.99 8.06
CA VAL A 418 -11.59 1.84 8.75
C VAL A 418 -11.29 1.27 10.12
N GLN A 419 -10.00 1.12 10.43
CA GLN A 419 -9.53 0.73 11.76
C GLN A 419 -8.71 1.87 12.36
N VAL A 420 -9.22 2.46 13.44
CA VAL A 420 -8.58 3.55 14.17
C VAL A 420 -7.70 2.98 15.28
N MET A 421 -6.40 3.15 15.14
CA MET A 421 -5.42 2.79 16.16
C MET A 421 -5.16 3.93 17.12
N LYS A 422 -5.35 3.67 18.41
CA LYS A 422 -5.13 4.62 19.50
C LYS A 422 -4.10 4.07 20.48
N ARG A 423 -3.36 5.00 21.09
CA ARG A 423 -2.49 4.74 22.24
C ARG A 423 -3.08 5.48 23.42
N ASP A 424 -3.41 4.76 24.48
CA ASP A 424 -3.94 5.35 25.70
C ASP A 424 -2.83 5.99 26.58
N ASN A 425 -3.23 6.57 27.71
CA ASN A 425 -2.29 7.18 28.66
C ASN A 425 -1.35 6.16 29.35
N LYS A 426 -1.67 4.87 29.28
CA LYS A 426 -0.85 3.77 29.81
C LYS A 426 0.06 3.16 28.73
N ASN A 427 0.12 3.78 27.54
CA ASN A 427 0.81 3.27 26.35
C ASN A 427 0.26 1.96 25.79
N GLN A 428 -0.95 1.56 26.17
CA GLN A 428 -1.64 0.42 25.59
C GLN A 428 -2.21 0.81 24.22
N ILE A 429 -1.99 -0.06 23.24
CA ILE A 429 -2.51 0.10 21.89
C ILE A 429 -3.85 -0.62 21.76
N SER A 430 -4.81 0.01 21.09
CA SER A 430 -6.10 -0.58 20.74
C SER A 430 -6.49 -0.21 19.32
N ALA A 431 -7.19 -1.09 18.62
CA ALA A 431 -7.85 -0.81 17.34
C ALA A 431 -9.36 -0.93 17.49
N LYS A 432 -10.10 -0.01 16.85
CA LYS A 432 -11.56 -0.10 16.72
C LYS A 432 -12.01 0.56 15.42
N MET A 433 -13.17 0.19 14.91
CA MET A 433 -13.86 0.99 13.89
C MET A 433 -14.19 2.39 14.42
N PRO A 434 -14.24 3.43 13.56
CA PRO A 434 -14.69 4.74 13.97
C PRO A 434 -16.17 4.72 14.38
N ASP A 435 -16.54 5.71 15.19
CA ASP A 435 -17.90 5.78 15.75
C ASP A 435 -18.94 6.16 14.66
N GLU A 436 -18.49 6.88 13.62
CA GLU A 436 -19.31 7.35 12.50
C GLU A 436 -18.69 6.98 11.14
N ASN A 437 -19.52 6.98 10.10
CA ASN A 437 -19.08 6.74 8.73
C ASN A 437 -18.26 7.94 8.22
N PRO A 438 -17.00 7.74 7.77
CA PRO A 438 -16.23 8.80 7.13
C PRO A 438 -16.90 9.36 5.88
N ARG A 439 -17.54 8.47 5.09
CA ARG A 439 -18.28 8.84 3.88
C ARG A 439 -19.36 9.87 4.19
N GLY A 440 -19.18 11.07 3.63
CA GLY A 440 -20.13 12.18 3.75
C GLY A 440 -19.91 13.09 4.97
N MET A 441 -18.98 12.77 5.87
CA MET A 441 -18.71 13.55 7.08
C MET A 441 -18.05 14.91 6.78
N GLY A 442 -17.36 15.06 5.65
CA GLY A 442 -16.58 16.25 5.35
C GLY A 442 -15.25 16.29 6.11
N ILE A 443 -14.26 16.96 5.52
CA ILE A 443 -12.86 16.81 5.95
C ILE A 443 -12.57 17.36 7.35
N ASN A 444 -13.23 18.47 7.72
CA ASN A 444 -13.03 19.12 9.02
C ASN A 444 -13.54 18.27 10.18
N LEU A 445 -14.68 17.60 9.98
CA LEU A 445 -15.23 16.67 10.95
C LEU A 445 -14.38 15.39 11.01
N ILE A 446 -13.92 14.84 9.88
CA ILE A 446 -12.99 13.69 9.88
C ILE A 446 -11.74 14.00 10.73
N LEU A 447 -11.15 15.18 10.54
CA LEU A 447 -9.96 15.62 11.29
C LEU A 447 -10.22 15.75 12.80
N ARG A 448 -11.39 16.23 13.21
CA ARG A 448 -11.75 16.44 14.62
C ARG A 448 -12.31 15.19 15.30
N SER A 449 -12.80 14.24 14.52
CA SER A 449 -13.38 12.98 14.99
C SER A 449 -12.35 12.10 15.70
N ASP A 450 -12.84 10.96 16.16
CA ASP A 450 -12.05 9.96 16.84
C ASP A 450 -10.97 9.29 15.94
N MET A 451 -11.03 9.49 14.62
CA MET A 451 -10.08 9.00 13.61
C MET A 451 -8.71 9.69 13.65
N PHE A 452 -8.70 11.03 13.73
CA PHE A 452 -7.47 11.85 13.77
C PHE A 452 -7.32 12.62 15.08
N GLY A 453 -8.43 13.02 15.69
CA GLY A 453 -8.50 13.62 17.02
C GLY A 453 -7.85 15.00 17.11
N LEU A 454 -7.95 15.82 16.07
CA LEU A 454 -7.56 17.22 16.15
C LEU A 454 -8.54 18.01 17.02
N ARG A 455 -8.03 18.88 17.90
CA ARG A 455 -8.88 19.77 18.70
C ARG A 455 -9.51 20.87 17.86
N THR A 456 -8.76 21.34 16.87
CA THR A 456 -9.15 22.38 15.93
C THR A 456 -8.44 22.11 14.61
N THR A 457 -9.04 22.61 13.53
CA THR A 457 -8.46 22.65 12.18
C THR A 457 -7.89 24.03 11.85
N LEU A 458 -8.04 24.98 12.78
CA LEU A 458 -7.50 26.32 12.67
C LEU A 458 -6.01 26.33 13.02
N ASP A 459 -5.28 27.28 12.45
CA ASP A 459 -3.92 27.58 12.89
C ASP A 459 -3.91 28.11 14.34
N ASP A 460 -2.75 28.00 14.99
CA ASP A 460 -2.62 28.31 16.42
C ASP A 460 -2.95 29.77 16.75
N ASP A 461 -2.62 30.72 15.87
CA ASP A 461 -2.85 32.15 16.09
C ASP A 461 -4.35 32.47 16.02
N THR A 462 -5.02 32.05 14.95
CA THR A 462 -6.47 32.20 14.81
C THR A 462 -7.21 31.50 15.94
N ASN A 463 -6.78 30.30 16.34
CA ASN A 463 -7.40 29.57 17.45
C ASN A 463 -7.21 30.29 18.80
N GLN A 464 -6.04 30.89 19.05
CA GLN A 464 -5.80 31.70 20.24
C GLN A 464 -6.67 32.95 20.25
N ARG A 465 -6.74 33.70 19.14
CA ARG A 465 -7.62 34.86 19.00
C ARG A 465 -9.08 34.51 19.28
N LEU A 466 -9.55 33.40 18.71
CA LEU A 466 -10.92 32.92 18.91
C LEU A 466 -11.17 32.48 20.35
N THR A 467 -10.20 31.82 20.99
CA THR A 467 -10.26 31.43 22.41
C THR A 467 -10.29 32.67 23.31
N ASN A 468 -9.43 33.66 23.06
CA ASN A 468 -9.37 34.91 23.82
C ASN A 468 -10.67 35.72 23.66
N ARG A 469 -11.18 35.84 22.42
CA ARG A 469 -12.47 36.48 22.13
C ARG A 469 -13.58 35.81 22.93
N ASN A 470 -13.69 34.49 22.86
CA ASN A 470 -14.72 33.74 23.57
C ASN A 470 -14.58 33.88 25.10
N ALA A 471 -13.35 33.89 25.63
CA ALA A 471 -13.09 34.08 27.05
C ALA A 471 -13.47 35.48 27.55
N LEU A 472 -13.25 36.52 26.74
CA LEU A 472 -13.67 37.89 27.03
C LEU A 472 -15.19 38.06 26.91
N ALA A 473 -15.78 37.52 25.84
CA ALA A 473 -17.22 37.55 25.61
C ALA A 473 -18.02 36.77 26.69
N ALA A 474 -17.39 35.82 27.37
CA ALA A 474 -17.99 35.07 28.47
C ALA A 474 -17.95 35.81 29.83
N LYS A 475 -17.22 36.92 29.96
CA LYS A 475 -17.19 37.72 31.20
C LYS A 475 -18.45 38.57 31.32
N GLU A 476 -19.01 38.65 32.53
CA GLU A 476 -20.17 39.51 32.81
C GLU A 476 -19.83 41.01 32.73
N THR A 477 -18.60 41.39 33.10
CA THR A 477 -18.09 42.76 32.97
C THR A 477 -16.65 42.73 32.47
N LEU A 478 -16.36 43.59 31.48
CA LEU A 478 -15.00 43.77 30.94
C LEU A 478 -14.27 44.82 31.78
N SER A 479 -13.04 44.51 32.19
CA SER A 479 -12.26 45.39 33.07
C SER A 479 -11.52 46.47 32.26
N LYS A 480 -11.69 47.74 32.65
CA LYS A 480 -10.90 48.88 32.12
C LYS A 480 -9.55 49.07 32.80
N GLU A 481 -9.30 48.35 33.89
CA GLU A 481 -8.06 48.44 34.67
C GLU A 481 -7.03 47.38 34.24
N LYS A 482 -7.50 46.27 33.64
CA LYS A 482 -6.61 45.23 33.08
C LYS A 482 -6.17 45.62 31.68
N THR A 483 -4.86 45.77 31.51
CA THR A 483 -4.25 46.08 30.21
C THR A 483 -3.69 44.83 29.55
N VAL A 484 -4.14 44.53 28.33
CA VAL A 484 -3.57 43.51 27.46
C VAL A 484 -2.40 44.13 26.69
N ARG A 485 -1.28 43.41 26.61
CA ARG A 485 -0.08 43.85 25.89
C ARG A 485 0.34 42.77 24.91
N GLU A 486 0.07 43.01 23.63
CA GLU A 486 0.52 42.19 22.52
C GLU A 486 1.60 42.91 21.70
N HIS A 487 2.53 42.15 21.14
CA HIS A 487 3.64 42.71 20.38
C HIS A 487 3.12 43.35 19.08
N GLY A 488 3.50 44.60 18.82
CA GLY A 488 3.04 45.34 17.63
C GLY A 488 1.75 46.14 17.82
N PHE A 489 1.10 46.04 18.98
CA PHE A 489 -0.11 46.81 19.30
C PHE A 489 0.10 47.74 20.51
N PRO A 490 -0.60 48.88 20.58
CA PRO A 490 -0.60 49.69 21.79
C PRO A 490 -1.22 48.90 22.96
N PRO A 491 -0.93 49.25 24.22
CA PRO A 491 -1.60 48.65 25.37
C PRO A 491 -3.11 48.91 25.31
N GLU A 492 -3.92 47.84 25.34
CA GLU A 492 -5.38 47.89 25.18
C GLU A 492 -6.07 47.47 26.48
N ASP A 493 -7.24 48.05 26.77
CA ASP A 493 -8.14 47.48 27.79
C ASP A 493 -8.92 46.28 27.23
N GLU A 494 -9.66 45.55 28.09
CA GLU A 494 -10.38 44.34 27.67
C GLU A 494 -11.49 44.62 26.62
N GLU A 495 -12.05 45.84 26.61
CA GLU A 495 -13.11 46.25 25.67
C GLU A 495 -12.53 46.56 24.29
N GLN A 496 -11.42 47.30 24.26
CA GLN A 496 -10.64 47.60 23.05
C GLN A 496 -10.07 46.33 22.43
N TYR A 497 -9.50 45.44 23.26
CA TYR A 497 -8.96 44.18 22.80
C TYR A 497 -10.04 43.27 22.21
N LEU A 498 -11.21 43.17 22.85
CA LEU A 498 -12.34 42.41 22.30
C LEU A 498 -12.86 42.99 20.97
N ALA A 499 -12.96 44.32 20.87
CA ALA A 499 -13.37 44.97 19.62
C ALA A 499 -12.40 44.68 18.48
N ARG A 500 -11.09 44.73 18.76
CA ARG A 500 -10.06 44.37 17.78
C ARG A 500 -10.16 42.89 17.37
N LEU A 501 -10.28 41.97 18.32
CA LEU A 501 -10.44 40.55 18.02
C LEU A 501 -11.69 40.27 17.17
N ASN A 502 -12.81 40.95 17.44
CA ASN A 502 -14.01 40.82 16.63
C ASN A 502 -13.78 41.31 15.19
N PHE A 503 -13.13 42.45 15.01
CA PHE A 503 -12.81 42.99 13.69
C PHE A 503 -11.85 42.07 12.91
N GLU A 504 -10.81 41.57 13.55
CA GLU A 504 -9.84 40.67 12.92
C GLU A 504 -10.45 39.30 12.56
N LEU A 505 -11.33 38.75 13.41
CA LEU A 505 -11.99 37.47 13.17
C LEU A 505 -13.18 37.58 12.19
N GLU A 506 -13.75 38.77 12.02
CA GLU A 506 -14.81 39.05 11.06
C GLU A 506 -14.31 38.88 9.61
N ASP A 507 -13.14 39.45 9.30
CA ASP A 507 -12.52 39.35 7.97
C ASP A 507 -12.18 37.88 7.60
N LEU A 508 -11.96 37.05 8.62
CA LEU A 508 -11.69 35.62 8.49
C LEU A 508 -12.96 34.74 8.47
N GLY A 509 -14.15 35.33 8.56
CA GLY A 509 -15.43 34.60 8.46
C GLY A 509 -15.90 33.90 9.75
N PHE A 510 -15.25 34.13 10.91
CA PHE A 510 -15.59 33.46 12.18
C PHE A 510 -16.76 34.08 12.96
N ASN A 511 -17.52 34.98 12.32
CA ASN A 511 -18.74 35.55 12.91
C ASN A 511 -19.96 34.62 12.75
N LEU A 512 -20.01 33.74 11.73
CA LEU A 512 -21.18 32.87 11.44
C LEU A 512 -20.86 31.50 10.79
N ALA A 513 -19.62 31.20 10.37
CA ALA A 513 -19.30 29.94 9.72
C ALA A 513 -18.77 28.90 10.72
N THR A 514 -19.52 27.82 10.92
CA THR A 514 -19.06 26.66 11.71
C THR A 514 -19.38 25.40 10.93
N ASP A 515 -18.38 24.55 10.68
CA ASP A 515 -18.59 23.30 9.93
C ASP A 515 -19.20 22.17 10.78
N ASP A 516 -19.55 22.46 12.04
CA ASP A 516 -20.16 21.54 12.99
C ASP A 516 -21.68 21.79 13.00
N PRO A 517 -22.51 20.84 12.49
CA PRO A 517 -23.96 21.01 12.39
C PRO A 517 -24.63 21.22 13.75
N ASP A 518 -24.15 20.55 14.79
CA ASP A 518 -24.73 20.63 16.15
C ASP A 518 -24.40 21.98 16.79
N TYR A 519 -23.19 22.49 16.56
CA TYR A 519 -22.81 23.83 17.00
C TYR A 519 -23.52 24.93 16.18
N LEU A 520 -23.74 24.70 14.89
CA LEU A 520 -24.51 25.61 14.03
C LEU A 520 -25.98 25.66 14.47
N ASP A 521 -26.58 24.53 14.82
CA ASP A 521 -27.92 24.47 15.41
C ASP A 521 -27.97 25.09 16.81
N PHE A 522 -26.93 24.91 17.64
CA PHE A 522 -26.80 25.65 18.89
C PHE A 522 -26.73 27.16 18.68
N LEU A 523 -25.92 27.64 17.73
CA LEU A 523 -25.83 29.06 17.38
C LEU A 523 -27.17 29.57 16.82
N ARG A 524 -27.81 28.82 15.91
CA ARG A 524 -29.14 29.16 15.40
C ARG A 524 -30.14 29.29 16.54
N ASN A 525 -30.22 28.30 17.44
CA ASN A 525 -31.14 28.35 18.57
C ASN A 525 -30.82 29.52 19.52
N LYS A 526 -29.55 29.81 19.78
CA LYS A 526 -29.12 30.89 20.68
C LYS A 526 -29.36 32.30 20.10
N TYR A 527 -29.19 32.47 18.79
CA TYR A 527 -29.28 33.77 18.12
C TYR A 527 -30.64 34.02 17.46
N HIS A 528 -31.40 32.99 17.02
CA HIS A 528 -32.78 33.15 16.58
C HIS A 528 -33.77 33.31 17.74
N ALA A 529 -33.53 32.71 18.91
CA ALA A 529 -34.41 32.92 20.06
C ALA A 529 -34.47 34.39 20.53
N LYS A 530 -33.41 35.18 20.28
CA LYS A 530 -33.39 36.62 20.59
C LYS A 530 -34.24 37.48 19.65
N HIS A 531 -34.70 36.96 18.52
CA HIS A 531 -35.52 37.72 17.57
C HIS A 531 -37.03 37.48 17.71
N GLU A 532 -37.47 36.46 18.46
CA GLU A 532 -38.89 36.23 18.71
C GLU A 532 -39.44 36.94 19.97
N GLU A 533 -38.58 37.38 20.89
CA GLU A 533 -38.99 38.16 22.08
C GLU A 533 -39.09 39.69 21.82
N SER A 534 -38.99 40.13 20.57
CA SER A 534 -39.05 41.56 20.20
C SER A 534 -40.09 41.87 19.12
N ASN A 535 -41.28 41.24 19.21
CA ASN A 535 -42.48 41.65 18.47
C ASN A 535 -43.66 41.89 19.41
#